data_AF-A0A6C1QQ63-F1
#
_entry.id   AF-A0A6C1QQ63-F1
#
_cell.length_a   1.000
_cell.length_b   1.000
_cell.length_c   1.000
_cell.angle_alpha   90.00
_cell.angle_beta   90.00
_cell.angle_gamma   90.00
#
_symmetry.space_group_name_H-M   'P 1'
#
loop_
_entity.id
_entity.type
_entity.pdbx_description
1 polymer ?
#
loop_
_entity_poly.entity_id
_entity_poly.type
_entity_poly.pdbx_seq_one_letter_code
_entity_poly.pdbx_strand_id
1 'polypeptide(L)'
;MKPQNRESVYRLLEELDGFGYDAVGLDRIWDVLFTDANEGWHWVRVTHYMEIYFLFHVDGDAPGLEARPGGEVAPMDPFGALGRVAARRDPDDAWEPLLESMRNHLRKVKRDWIKANREAVAGYPLDRRRGILPHALVRESVPGLYRIDTDLGTEACAAFVALVESGYFRREESVTVPALSAGEYFRYCKLAYIAGKSPDEEVDESMSGREMYRRFADGRHEGLLDIDEDSTDEFGDWIDGKHPKRSVGGHPWEIKRGGNTTHIDLAVYRPPGRNDAFRIELIAPATGRLAEAVRMALAIHAAGLPIGIADPEGVRKRLLAQDTIGIVPRQETLHRAAQGFDRSRGVYDVMHYSDLGRYRRRLTPFIAWDPLPLLVPKPSHT
;
A
#
# COMPACT_ATOMS: atom_id res chain seq x y z
N MET A 1 12.48 -25.70 -19.53
CA MET A 1 11.17 -26.28 -19.83
C MET A 1 11.29 -27.34 -20.91
N LYS A 2 10.97 -28.58 -20.57
CA LYS A 2 10.95 -29.75 -21.45
C LYS A 2 9.94 -29.54 -22.58
N PRO A 3 10.19 -30.07 -23.80
CA PRO A 3 9.28 -29.91 -24.95
C PRO A 3 7.82 -30.28 -24.66
N GLN A 4 7.58 -31.35 -23.91
CA GLN A 4 6.24 -31.82 -23.53
C GLN A 4 5.46 -30.82 -22.68
N ASN A 5 6.15 -30.10 -21.77
CA ASN A 5 5.55 -29.07 -20.95
C ASN A 5 5.22 -27.82 -21.77
N ARG A 6 6.06 -27.46 -22.75
CA ARG A 6 5.75 -26.37 -23.69
C ARG A 6 4.48 -26.65 -24.47
N GLU A 7 4.34 -27.84 -25.04
CA GLU A 7 3.12 -28.23 -25.75
C GLU A 7 1.88 -28.17 -24.83
N SER A 8 2.04 -28.60 -23.58
CA SER A 8 0.96 -28.59 -22.58
C SER A 8 0.51 -27.17 -22.24
N VAL A 9 1.44 -26.20 -22.19
CA VAL A 9 1.13 -24.78 -22.02
C VAL A 9 0.29 -24.27 -23.20
N TYR A 10 0.72 -24.44 -24.44
CA TYR A 10 -0.08 -23.94 -25.59
C TYR A 10 -1.45 -24.60 -25.69
N ARG A 11 -1.52 -25.91 -25.42
CA ARG A 11 -2.82 -26.61 -25.38
C ARG A 11 -3.74 -26.04 -24.29
N LEU A 12 -3.20 -25.66 -23.13
CA LEU A 12 -3.96 -24.95 -22.10
C LEU A 12 -4.44 -23.58 -22.60
N LEU A 13 -3.57 -22.81 -23.24
CA LEU A 13 -3.91 -21.48 -23.77
C LEU A 13 -5.03 -21.55 -24.83
N GLU A 14 -4.96 -22.53 -25.74
CA GLU A 14 -6.03 -22.82 -26.71
C GLU A 14 -7.35 -23.20 -26.00
N GLU A 15 -7.29 -24.02 -24.94
CA GLU A 15 -8.48 -24.37 -24.17
C GLU A 15 -9.08 -23.18 -23.43
N LEU A 16 -8.23 -22.28 -22.90
CA LEU A 16 -8.60 -21.04 -22.19
C LEU A 16 -9.28 -20.02 -23.09
N ASP A 17 -8.90 -19.95 -24.36
CA ASP A 17 -9.55 -19.07 -25.33
C ASP A 17 -11.04 -19.39 -25.51
N GLY A 18 -11.50 -20.58 -25.09
CA GLY A 18 -12.91 -20.94 -25.00
C GLY A 18 -13.67 -20.31 -23.83
N PHE A 19 -13.02 -19.51 -22.97
CA PHE A 19 -13.61 -18.90 -21.77
C PHE A 19 -13.53 -17.37 -21.80
N GLY A 20 -14.49 -16.74 -21.13
CA GLY A 20 -14.49 -15.31 -20.87
C GLY A 20 -13.26 -14.89 -20.06
N TYR A 21 -12.89 -13.62 -20.21
CA TYR A 21 -11.73 -12.99 -19.58
C TYR A 21 -12.11 -11.60 -19.08
N ASP A 22 -11.38 -11.12 -18.08
CA ASP A 22 -11.41 -9.72 -17.68
C ASP A 22 -10.45 -8.91 -18.56
N ALA A 23 -10.83 -7.67 -18.87
CA ALA A 23 -10.01 -6.75 -19.65
C ALA A 23 -9.53 -5.59 -18.78
N VAL A 24 -8.22 -5.44 -18.64
CA VAL A 24 -7.60 -4.30 -17.95
C VAL A 24 -6.72 -3.56 -18.95
N GLY A 25 -7.21 -2.43 -19.45
CA GLY A 25 -6.57 -1.76 -20.59
C GLY A 25 -6.64 -2.62 -21.85
N LEU A 26 -5.48 -3.03 -22.36
CA LEU A 26 -5.36 -3.91 -23.53
C LEU A 26 -5.17 -5.39 -23.15
N ASP A 27 -5.02 -5.68 -21.86
CA ASP A 27 -4.62 -7.00 -21.37
C ASP A 27 -5.85 -7.87 -21.19
N ARG A 28 -5.78 -9.12 -21.66
CA ARG A 28 -6.79 -10.14 -21.34
C ARG A 28 -6.31 -10.97 -20.18
N ILE A 29 -7.14 -11.11 -19.15
CA ILE A 29 -6.79 -11.78 -17.91
C ILE A 29 -7.77 -12.92 -17.67
N TRP A 30 -7.24 -14.12 -17.51
CA TRP A 30 -7.96 -15.28 -17.01
C TRP A 30 -7.46 -15.63 -15.62
N ASP A 31 -8.37 -15.65 -14.65
CA ASP A 31 -8.11 -16.15 -13.33
C ASP A 31 -8.83 -17.48 -13.13
N VAL A 32 -8.07 -18.53 -12.79
CA VAL A 32 -8.60 -19.89 -12.66
C VAL A 32 -8.28 -20.44 -11.29
N LEU A 33 -9.34 -20.70 -10.53
CA LEU A 33 -9.30 -21.36 -9.22
C LEU A 33 -9.65 -22.83 -9.38
N PHE A 34 -8.77 -23.72 -8.95
CA PHE A 34 -8.98 -25.16 -9.09
C PHE A 34 -8.31 -25.96 -7.97
N THR A 35 -8.66 -27.24 -7.90
CA THR A 35 -8.00 -28.20 -7.02
C THR A 35 -7.15 -29.19 -7.81
N ASP A 36 -6.04 -29.61 -7.22
CA ASP A 36 -5.24 -30.74 -7.69
C ASP A 36 -5.85 -32.09 -7.28
N ALA A 37 -5.16 -33.19 -7.61
CA ALA A 37 -5.59 -34.54 -7.26
C ALA A 37 -5.62 -34.83 -5.74
N ASN A 38 -4.92 -34.02 -4.93
CA ASN A 38 -4.87 -34.13 -3.47
C ASN A 38 -5.81 -33.13 -2.79
N GLU A 39 -6.73 -32.51 -3.54
CA GLU A 39 -7.64 -31.46 -3.07
C GLU A 39 -6.93 -30.17 -2.60
N GLY A 40 -5.66 -29.98 -2.99
CA GLY A 40 -4.93 -28.75 -2.81
C GLY A 40 -5.46 -27.65 -3.71
N TRP A 41 -5.76 -26.47 -3.16
CA TRP A 41 -6.22 -25.32 -3.94
C TRP A 41 -5.08 -24.60 -4.65
N HIS A 42 -5.38 -24.11 -5.86
CA HIS A 42 -4.49 -23.34 -6.70
C HIS A 42 -5.23 -22.19 -7.38
N TRP A 43 -4.56 -21.05 -7.49
CA TRP A 43 -4.95 -19.90 -8.29
C TRP A 43 -3.88 -19.64 -9.34
N VAL A 44 -4.24 -19.87 -10.61
CA VAL A 44 -3.40 -19.48 -11.74
C VAL A 44 -4.01 -18.28 -12.44
N ARG A 45 -3.20 -17.24 -12.64
CA ARG A 45 -3.53 -16.09 -13.49
C ARG A 45 -2.78 -16.20 -14.80
N VAL A 46 -3.51 -16.04 -15.90
CA VAL A 46 -2.95 -15.95 -17.25
C VAL A 46 -3.25 -14.57 -17.81
N THR A 47 -2.20 -13.82 -18.16
CA THR A 47 -2.31 -12.50 -18.79
C THR A 47 -1.81 -12.57 -20.22
N HIS A 48 -2.59 -12.10 -21.18
CA HIS A 48 -2.17 -11.95 -22.57
C HIS A 48 -1.93 -10.47 -22.88
N TYR A 49 -0.67 -10.14 -23.19
CA TYR A 49 -0.20 -8.78 -23.49
C TYR A 49 0.79 -8.80 -24.65
N MET A 50 0.57 -7.95 -25.66
CA MET A 50 1.43 -7.84 -26.86
C MET A 50 1.83 -9.19 -27.46
N GLU A 51 0.86 -10.09 -27.67
CA GLU A 51 1.03 -11.44 -28.22
C GLU A 51 1.77 -12.44 -27.32
N ILE A 52 2.09 -12.05 -26.09
CA ILE A 52 2.80 -12.86 -25.11
C ILE A 52 1.82 -13.26 -24.01
N TYR A 53 1.85 -14.53 -23.61
CA TYR A 53 1.11 -15.02 -22.45
C TYR A 53 2.03 -15.15 -21.24
N PHE A 54 1.62 -14.56 -20.13
CA PHE A 54 2.27 -14.67 -18.84
C PHE A 54 1.42 -15.51 -17.89
N LEU A 55 1.99 -16.56 -17.31
CA LEU A 55 1.31 -17.44 -16.37
C LEU A 55 1.91 -17.25 -14.97
N PHE A 56 1.06 -17.00 -13.98
CA PHE A 56 1.44 -16.79 -12.59
C PHE A 56 0.68 -17.77 -11.68
N HIS A 57 1.40 -18.45 -10.79
CA HIS A 57 0.80 -19.19 -9.68
C HIS A 57 0.62 -18.25 -8.50
N VAL A 58 -0.53 -17.58 -8.44
CA VAL A 58 -0.82 -16.42 -7.57
C VAL A 58 -0.70 -16.76 -6.08
N ASP A 59 -1.05 -17.98 -5.70
CA ASP A 59 -1.08 -18.43 -4.31
C ASP A 59 -0.10 -19.59 -4.01
N GLY A 60 0.89 -19.80 -4.89
CA GLY A 60 1.88 -20.87 -4.75
C GLY A 60 3.31 -20.48 -5.11
N ASP A 61 4.18 -21.48 -5.26
CA ASP A 61 5.65 -21.33 -5.38
C ASP A 61 6.20 -21.62 -6.78
N ALA A 62 5.33 -21.81 -7.77
CA ALA A 62 5.76 -22.07 -9.14
C ALA A 62 6.32 -20.78 -9.78
N PRO A 63 7.47 -20.84 -10.48
CA PRO A 63 8.01 -19.68 -11.19
C PRO A 63 7.01 -19.15 -12.22
N GLY A 64 6.95 -17.83 -12.41
CA GLY A 64 6.19 -17.27 -13.52
C GLY A 64 6.70 -17.81 -14.86
N LEU A 65 5.81 -18.03 -15.83
CA LEU A 65 6.15 -18.46 -17.18
C LEU A 65 5.77 -17.38 -18.19
N GLU A 66 6.60 -17.25 -19.22
CA GLU A 66 6.34 -16.48 -20.42
C GLU A 66 6.25 -17.44 -21.61
N ALA A 67 5.12 -17.40 -22.34
CA ALA A 67 4.91 -18.14 -23.58
C ALA A 67 4.78 -17.14 -24.74
N ARG A 68 5.70 -17.24 -25.71
CA ARG A 68 5.84 -16.31 -26.84
C ARG A 68 5.24 -16.89 -28.13
N PRO A 69 4.93 -16.08 -29.14
CA PRO A 69 4.63 -16.61 -30.47
C PRO A 69 5.79 -17.49 -30.97
N GLY A 70 5.48 -18.64 -31.59
CA GLY A 70 6.49 -19.56 -32.14
C GLY A 70 6.85 -20.78 -31.28
N GLY A 71 6.17 -21.00 -30.15
CA GLY A 71 6.32 -22.25 -29.36
C GLY A 71 7.33 -22.18 -28.21
N GLU A 72 7.93 -21.02 -27.98
CA GLU A 72 8.88 -20.81 -26.88
C GLU A 72 8.16 -20.56 -25.56
N VAL A 73 8.50 -21.37 -24.54
CA VAL A 73 8.09 -21.11 -23.15
C VAL A 73 9.32 -21.09 -22.26
N ALA A 74 9.46 -20.01 -21.50
CA ALA A 74 10.58 -19.77 -20.60
C ALA A 74 10.07 -19.30 -19.23
N PRO A 75 10.83 -19.55 -18.14
CA PRO A 75 10.61 -18.88 -16.87
C PRO A 75 10.76 -17.36 -17.06
N MET A 76 9.91 -16.59 -16.40
CA MET A 76 10.05 -15.13 -16.36
C MET A 76 11.30 -14.74 -15.58
N ASP A 77 12.03 -13.75 -16.08
CA ASP A 77 13.05 -13.05 -15.30
C ASP A 77 12.34 -12.29 -14.16
N PRO A 78 12.75 -12.43 -12.88
CA PRO A 78 12.14 -11.71 -11.77
C PRO A 78 12.33 -10.18 -11.88
N PHE A 79 11.51 -9.53 -12.69
CA PHE A 79 11.36 -8.08 -12.68
C PHE A 79 10.25 -7.66 -11.70
N GLY A 80 10.61 -6.80 -10.74
CA GLY A 80 9.70 -5.85 -10.09
C GLY A 80 8.50 -6.42 -9.32
N ALA A 81 8.57 -6.33 -7.99
CA ALA A 81 7.46 -6.35 -7.01
C ALA A 81 6.54 -7.58 -6.89
N LEU A 82 6.23 -8.33 -7.95
CA LEU A 82 5.38 -9.54 -7.89
C LEU A 82 6.17 -10.87 -7.84
N GLY A 83 7.44 -10.85 -8.24
CA GLY A 83 8.35 -12.01 -8.12
C GLY A 83 9.12 -12.01 -6.79
N ARG A 84 8.45 -12.29 -5.66
CA ARG A 84 9.13 -12.33 -4.34
C ARG A 84 9.17 -13.71 -3.68
N VAL A 85 9.23 -14.76 -4.48
CA VAL A 85 9.83 -16.02 -4.04
C VAL A 85 10.77 -16.44 -5.16
N ALA A 86 12.08 -16.45 -4.90
CA ALA A 86 13.02 -17.14 -5.77
C ALA A 86 12.46 -18.55 -5.98
N ALA A 87 12.21 -18.94 -7.23
CA ALA A 87 11.60 -20.22 -7.56
C ALA A 87 12.34 -21.34 -6.81
N ARG A 88 11.67 -21.98 -5.86
CA ARG A 88 12.27 -23.05 -5.05
C ARG A 88 12.25 -24.39 -5.78
N ARG A 89 11.59 -24.44 -6.93
CA ARG A 89 11.36 -25.63 -7.73
C ARG A 89 11.77 -25.39 -9.17
N ASP A 90 12.23 -26.46 -9.80
CA ASP A 90 12.41 -26.48 -11.23
C ASP A 90 11.07 -26.16 -11.93
N PRO A 91 11.05 -25.27 -12.94
CA PRO A 91 9.82 -24.90 -13.64
C PRO A 91 9.06 -26.10 -14.23
N ASP A 92 9.76 -27.12 -14.71
CA ASP A 92 9.14 -28.31 -15.28
C ASP A 92 8.39 -29.11 -14.20
N ASP A 93 9.03 -29.33 -13.06
CA ASP A 93 8.45 -30.10 -11.94
C ASP A 93 7.30 -29.34 -11.25
N ALA A 94 7.34 -28.01 -11.28
CA ALA A 94 6.31 -27.17 -10.66
C ALA A 94 5.03 -27.09 -11.51
N TRP A 95 5.17 -26.95 -12.84
CA TRP A 95 4.02 -26.64 -13.70
C TRP A 95 3.32 -27.85 -14.30
N GLU A 96 4.01 -28.97 -14.56
CA GLU A 96 3.37 -30.16 -15.14
C GLU A 96 2.09 -30.61 -14.40
N PRO A 97 2.10 -30.82 -13.06
CA PRO A 97 0.89 -31.21 -12.32
C PRO A 97 -0.18 -30.11 -12.27
N LEU A 98 0.22 -28.83 -12.30
CA LEU A 98 -0.69 -27.69 -12.30
C LEU A 98 -1.43 -27.59 -13.64
N LEU A 99 -0.72 -27.73 -14.76
CA LEU A 99 -1.30 -27.69 -16.10
C LEU A 99 -2.31 -28.81 -16.30
N GLU A 100 -2.00 -30.03 -15.84
CA GLU A 100 -2.93 -31.15 -15.90
C GLU A 100 -4.19 -30.88 -15.07
N SER A 101 -4.03 -30.46 -13.81
CA SER A 101 -5.14 -30.17 -12.90
C SER A 101 -6.02 -29.03 -13.40
N MET A 102 -5.40 -27.98 -13.94
CA MET A 102 -6.09 -26.83 -14.53
C MET A 102 -6.92 -27.26 -15.74
N ARG A 103 -6.37 -28.04 -16.69
CA ARG A 103 -7.12 -28.55 -17.84
C ARG A 103 -8.28 -29.46 -17.43
N ASN A 104 -8.07 -30.31 -16.42
CA ASN A 104 -9.15 -31.12 -15.85
C ASN A 104 -10.27 -30.25 -15.28
N HIS A 105 -9.92 -29.14 -14.61
CA HIS A 105 -10.88 -28.15 -14.13
C HIS A 105 -11.61 -27.43 -15.29
N LEU A 106 -10.90 -27.00 -16.34
CA LEU A 106 -11.52 -26.39 -17.52
C LEU A 106 -12.60 -27.30 -18.14
N ARG A 107 -12.35 -28.61 -18.21
CA ARG A 107 -13.36 -29.59 -18.69
C ARG A 107 -14.57 -29.68 -17.75
N LYS A 108 -14.37 -29.61 -16.43
CA LYS A 108 -15.46 -29.56 -15.45
C LYS A 108 -16.32 -28.30 -15.65
N VAL A 109 -15.67 -27.15 -15.84
CA VAL A 109 -16.35 -25.87 -16.09
C VAL A 109 -17.10 -25.87 -17.42
N LYS A 110 -16.53 -26.41 -18.51
CA LYS A 110 -17.23 -26.55 -19.79
C LYS A 110 -18.52 -27.36 -19.69
N ARG A 111 -18.53 -28.39 -18.83
CA ARG A 111 -19.70 -29.25 -18.63
C ARG A 111 -20.80 -28.56 -17.80
N ASP A 112 -20.42 -27.89 -16.73
CA ASP A 112 -21.34 -27.19 -15.82
C ASP A 112 -20.59 -26.09 -15.06
N TRP A 113 -20.53 -24.91 -15.67
CA TRP A 113 -19.74 -23.80 -15.13
C TRP A 113 -20.34 -23.25 -13.84
N ILE A 114 -21.67 -23.29 -13.68
CA ILE A 114 -22.34 -22.80 -12.46
C ILE A 114 -21.95 -23.68 -11.27
N LYS A 115 -22.07 -25.00 -11.41
CA LYS A 115 -21.70 -25.93 -10.33
C LYS A 115 -20.21 -25.84 -9.99
N ALA A 116 -19.34 -25.82 -11.01
CA ALA A 116 -17.90 -25.76 -10.81
C ALA A 116 -17.46 -24.47 -10.10
N ASN A 117 -18.00 -23.32 -10.50
CA ASN A 117 -17.69 -22.06 -9.82
C ASN A 117 -18.27 -22.01 -8.40
N ARG A 118 -19.46 -22.57 -8.15
CA ARG A 118 -20.02 -22.65 -6.79
C ARG A 118 -19.13 -23.49 -5.86
N GLU A 119 -18.60 -24.61 -6.35
CA GLU A 119 -17.65 -25.45 -5.62
C GLU A 119 -16.34 -24.67 -5.33
N ALA A 120 -15.81 -23.93 -6.30
CA ALA A 120 -14.65 -23.06 -6.12
C ALA A 120 -14.88 -21.98 -5.06
N VAL A 121 -15.99 -21.24 -5.17
CA VAL A 121 -16.33 -20.17 -4.22
C VAL A 121 -16.58 -20.70 -2.80
N ALA A 122 -17.14 -21.90 -2.66
CA ALA A 122 -17.37 -22.51 -1.35
C ALA A 122 -16.08 -23.09 -0.74
N GLY A 123 -15.22 -23.70 -1.56
CA GLY A 123 -14.06 -24.46 -1.08
C GLY A 123 -12.78 -23.66 -0.94
N TYR A 124 -12.60 -22.55 -1.66
CA TYR A 124 -11.32 -21.83 -1.68
C TYR A 124 -10.94 -21.29 -0.27
N PRO A 125 -9.72 -21.52 0.24
CA PRO A 125 -9.38 -21.24 1.64
C PRO A 125 -9.47 -19.75 2.00
N LEU A 126 -10.08 -19.42 3.14
CA LEU A 126 -10.25 -18.03 3.59
C LEU A 126 -8.92 -17.30 3.83
N ASP A 127 -7.86 -18.02 4.21
CA ASP A 127 -6.51 -17.46 4.41
C ASP A 127 -5.80 -17.11 3.10
N ARG A 128 -6.41 -17.42 1.96
CA ARG A 128 -5.94 -17.04 0.62
C ARG A 128 -6.87 -16.03 -0.07
N ARG A 129 -7.87 -15.51 0.64
CA ARG A 129 -8.83 -14.52 0.13
C ARG A 129 -8.45 -13.11 0.56
N ARG A 130 -8.94 -12.14 -0.21
CA ARG A 130 -8.90 -10.72 0.15
C ARG A 130 -10.26 -10.28 0.67
N GLY A 131 -10.29 -9.34 1.60
CA GLY A 131 -11.52 -8.74 2.11
C GLY A 131 -11.25 -7.55 3.00
N ILE A 132 -12.31 -7.03 3.63
CA ILE A 132 -12.21 -5.95 4.62
C ILE A 132 -12.98 -6.31 5.88
N LEU A 133 -12.48 -5.84 7.01
CA LEU A 133 -13.08 -6.00 8.33
C LEU A 133 -13.15 -4.63 9.02
N PRO A 134 -14.28 -4.22 9.62
CA PRO A 134 -14.34 -2.97 10.38
C PRO A 134 -13.27 -2.91 11.49
N HIS A 135 -12.48 -1.83 11.52
CA HIS A 135 -11.37 -1.70 12.46
C HIS A 135 -11.86 -1.71 13.92
N ALA A 136 -13.04 -1.14 14.20
CA ALA A 136 -13.66 -1.23 15.52
C ALA A 136 -13.77 -2.67 16.04
N LEU A 137 -14.12 -3.65 15.20
CA LEU A 137 -14.22 -5.04 15.63
C LEU A 137 -12.87 -5.66 15.94
N VAL A 138 -11.83 -5.32 15.16
CA VAL A 138 -10.46 -5.74 15.41
C VAL A 138 -9.95 -5.16 16.73
N ARG A 139 -10.12 -3.85 16.93
CA ARG A 139 -9.72 -3.11 18.14
C ARG A 139 -10.31 -3.72 19.41
N GLU A 140 -11.58 -4.11 19.37
CA GLU A 140 -12.29 -4.67 20.53
C GLU A 140 -12.03 -6.17 20.74
N SER A 141 -11.64 -6.90 19.69
CA SER A 141 -11.55 -8.37 19.75
C SER A 141 -10.13 -8.90 19.82
N VAL A 142 -9.14 -8.19 19.26
CA VAL A 142 -7.76 -8.67 19.09
C VAL A 142 -6.82 -7.91 20.04
N PRO A 143 -6.57 -8.42 21.26
CA PRO A 143 -5.67 -7.78 22.21
C PRO A 143 -4.22 -7.82 21.70
N GLY A 144 -3.43 -6.81 22.05
CA GLY A 144 -2.01 -6.71 21.70
C GLY A 144 -1.74 -6.12 20.32
N LEU A 145 -2.76 -5.82 19.52
CA LEU A 145 -2.60 -5.02 18.31
C LEU A 145 -2.27 -3.56 18.70
N TYR A 146 -1.35 -2.94 17.98
CA TYR A 146 -0.99 -1.54 18.21
C TYR A 146 -2.20 -0.61 18.08
N ARG A 147 -2.34 0.31 19.03
CA ARG A 147 -3.46 1.24 19.12
C ARG A 147 -2.96 2.68 19.14
N ILE A 148 -3.23 3.39 18.05
CA ILE A 148 -2.86 4.80 17.87
C ILE A 148 -3.49 5.65 18.99
N ASP A 149 -4.74 5.38 19.33
CA ASP A 149 -5.48 6.13 20.36
C ASP A 149 -4.89 5.95 21.76
N THR A 150 -4.34 4.76 22.05
CA THR A 150 -3.66 4.49 23.31
C THR A 150 -2.29 5.15 23.39
N ASP A 151 -1.49 5.09 22.31
CA ASP A 151 -0.18 5.75 22.22
C ASP A 151 -0.32 7.28 22.27
N LEU A 152 -1.28 7.84 21.54
CA LEU A 152 -1.51 9.27 21.47
C LEU A 152 -2.17 9.83 22.75
N GLY A 153 -3.06 9.05 23.38
CA GLY A 153 -3.84 9.46 24.54
C GLY A 153 -5.14 10.19 24.17
N THR A 154 -6.13 10.10 25.06
CA THR A 154 -7.51 10.58 24.81
C THR A 154 -7.60 12.08 24.52
N GLU A 155 -6.83 12.90 25.23
CA GLU A 155 -6.86 14.36 25.07
C GLU A 155 -6.36 14.79 23.70
N ALA A 156 -5.20 14.28 23.28
CA ALA A 156 -4.63 14.57 21.98
C ALA A 156 -5.50 13.99 20.84
N CYS A 157 -6.11 12.82 21.02
CA CYS A 157 -7.10 12.30 20.08
C CYS A 157 -8.27 13.28 19.92
N ALA A 158 -8.87 13.72 21.02
CA ALA A 158 -10.01 14.63 20.99
C ALA A 158 -9.65 15.99 20.36
N ALA A 159 -8.48 16.54 20.70
CA ALA A 159 -7.97 17.78 20.13
C ALA A 159 -7.82 17.67 18.60
N PHE A 160 -7.21 16.59 18.11
CA PHE A 160 -7.05 16.39 16.67
C PHE A 160 -8.40 16.20 15.96
N VAL A 161 -9.30 15.39 16.53
CA VAL A 161 -10.65 15.19 15.97
C VAL A 161 -11.39 16.53 15.87
N ALA A 162 -11.30 17.39 16.88
CA ALA A 162 -11.90 18.71 16.86
C ALA A 162 -11.33 19.63 15.76
N LEU A 163 -10.03 19.55 15.46
CA LEU A 163 -9.44 20.28 14.34
C LEU A 163 -10.03 19.84 13.00
N VAL A 164 -10.17 18.54 12.78
CA VAL A 164 -10.79 18.01 11.56
C VAL A 164 -12.26 18.45 11.45
N GLU A 165 -13.03 18.29 12.53
CA GLU A 165 -14.47 18.59 12.55
C GLU A 165 -14.79 20.08 12.47
N SER A 166 -13.91 20.95 12.99
CA SER A 166 -14.03 22.41 12.83
C SER A 166 -13.66 22.91 11.43
N GLY A 167 -13.23 22.01 10.53
CA GLY A 167 -12.80 22.35 9.18
C GLY A 167 -11.45 23.05 9.11
N TYR A 168 -10.62 22.98 10.16
CA TYR A 168 -9.31 23.64 10.21
C TYR A 168 -8.46 23.34 8.97
N PHE A 169 -8.31 22.07 8.62
CA PHE A 169 -7.49 21.64 7.47
C PHE A 169 -8.10 21.97 6.09
N ARG A 170 -9.34 22.48 6.04
CA ARG A 170 -10.02 22.91 4.80
C ARG A 170 -9.86 24.41 4.55
N ARG A 171 -9.37 25.17 5.53
CA ARG A 171 -9.12 26.62 5.43
C ARG A 171 -7.69 26.85 4.96
N GLU A 172 -7.54 27.55 3.84
CA GLU A 172 -6.22 27.82 3.24
C GLU A 172 -5.33 28.63 4.20
N GLU A 173 -5.88 29.59 4.93
CA GLU A 173 -5.17 30.39 5.93
C GLU A 173 -4.65 29.57 7.12
N SER A 174 -5.19 28.36 7.33
CA SER A 174 -4.77 27.47 8.42
C SER A 174 -3.60 26.57 8.03
N VAL A 175 -3.23 26.53 6.75
CA VAL A 175 -2.24 25.58 6.20
C VAL A 175 -1.24 26.24 5.24
N THR A 176 -1.42 27.54 4.93
CA THR A 176 -0.53 28.30 4.05
C THR A 176 0.03 29.55 4.71
N VAL A 177 1.20 29.97 4.23
CA VAL A 177 1.87 31.23 4.56
C VAL A 177 2.27 31.97 3.29
N PRO A 178 2.23 33.32 3.25
CA PRO A 178 2.60 34.07 2.04
C PRO A 178 4.11 34.12 1.79
N ALA A 179 4.91 34.09 2.86
CA ALA A 179 6.36 34.07 2.83
C ALA A 179 6.86 33.06 3.87
N LEU A 180 8.01 32.44 3.59
CA LEU A 180 8.67 31.51 4.49
C LEU A 180 10.18 31.62 4.29
N SER A 181 10.96 31.74 5.36
CA SER A 181 12.42 31.60 5.35
C SER A 181 12.86 30.20 5.79
N ALA A 182 14.14 29.85 5.58
CA ALA A 182 14.65 28.56 6.08
C ALA A 182 14.64 28.49 7.61
N GLY A 183 14.93 29.60 8.29
CA GLY A 183 14.86 29.73 9.73
C GLY A 183 13.44 29.49 10.27
N GLU A 184 12.42 30.03 9.58
CA GLU A 184 11.03 29.75 9.91
C GLU A 184 10.68 28.28 9.70
N TYR A 185 11.09 27.66 8.58
CA TYR A 185 10.93 26.22 8.38
C TYR A 185 11.58 25.41 9.51
N PHE A 186 12.82 25.75 9.90
CA PHE A 186 13.50 25.08 11.00
C PHE A 186 12.80 25.28 12.35
N ARG A 187 12.04 26.36 12.54
CA ARG A 187 11.15 26.53 13.71
C ARG A 187 10.05 25.48 13.75
N TYR A 188 9.44 25.15 12.60
CA TYR A 188 8.50 24.03 12.53
C TYR A 188 9.17 22.71 12.87
N CYS A 189 10.36 22.45 12.32
CA CYS A 189 11.12 21.24 12.61
C CYS A 189 11.39 21.10 14.12
N LYS A 190 11.83 22.17 14.79
CA LYS A 190 12.06 22.16 16.24
C LYS A 190 10.83 21.72 17.03
N LEU A 191 9.67 22.33 16.75
CA LEU A 191 8.42 21.98 17.41
C LEU A 191 8.05 20.51 17.17
N ALA A 192 8.21 20.05 15.93
CA ALA A 192 7.97 18.66 15.55
C ALA A 192 8.91 17.69 16.30
N TYR A 193 10.21 17.96 16.38
CA TYR A 193 11.15 17.07 17.06
C TYR A 193 10.88 16.95 18.56
N ILE A 194 10.59 18.07 19.22
CA ILE A 194 10.31 18.08 20.67
C ILE A 194 9.03 17.29 20.97
N ALA A 195 7.97 17.54 20.20
CA ALA A 195 6.66 16.90 20.43
C ALA A 195 6.59 15.45 19.94
N GLY A 196 7.36 15.13 18.90
CA GLY A 196 7.39 13.84 18.24
C GLY A 196 8.49 12.90 18.73
N LYS A 197 9.16 13.20 19.85
CA LYS A 197 10.18 12.28 20.39
C LYS A 197 9.55 10.96 20.85
N SER A 198 10.18 9.84 20.51
CA SER A 198 9.83 8.55 21.12
C SER A 198 10.38 8.46 22.55
N PRO A 199 9.85 7.57 23.42
CA PRO A 199 10.34 7.42 24.80
C PRO A 199 11.85 7.19 24.92
N ASP A 200 12.44 6.50 23.94
CA ASP A 200 13.88 6.19 23.90
C ASP A 200 14.72 7.23 23.14
N GLU A 201 14.11 8.32 22.67
CA GLU A 201 14.79 9.35 21.89
C GLU A 201 15.13 10.58 22.76
N GLU A 202 16.42 10.85 22.90
CA GLU A 202 16.91 12.05 23.57
C GLU A 202 16.91 13.25 22.61
N VAL A 203 16.09 14.25 22.93
CA VAL A 203 16.04 15.53 22.23
C VAL A 203 16.50 16.63 23.19
N ASP A 204 17.63 17.26 22.86
CA ASP A 204 18.12 18.45 23.56
C ASP A 204 17.34 19.68 23.09
N GLU A 205 16.40 20.14 23.91
CA GLU A 205 15.51 21.25 23.60
C GLU A 205 16.23 22.61 23.46
N SER A 206 17.49 22.70 23.94
CA SER A 206 18.32 23.89 23.79
C SER A 206 18.85 24.08 22.35
N MET A 207 18.91 23.00 21.56
CA MET A 207 19.34 23.07 20.16
C MET A 207 18.42 24.00 19.33
N SER A 208 19.01 24.73 18.40
CA SER A 208 18.26 25.46 17.37
C SER A 208 17.53 24.49 16.43
N GLY A 209 16.49 24.97 15.74
CA GLY A 209 15.77 24.14 14.78
C GLY A 209 16.65 23.62 13.64
N ARG A 210 17.63 24.42 13.20
CA ARG A 210 18.59 24.06 12.15
C ARG A 210 19.52 22.94 12.61
N GLU A 211 19.97 22.98 13.86
CA GLU A 211 20.77 21.92 14.46
C GLU A 211 19.97 20.63 14.65
N MET A 212 18.73 20.73 15.12
CA MET A 212 17.84 19.57 15.23
C MET A 212 17.57 18.94 13.86
N TYR A 213 17.29 19.76 12.83
CA TYR A 213 17.12 19.28 11.46
C TYR A 213 18.38 18.54 10.98
N ARG A 214 19.57 19.12 11.15
CA ARG A 214 20.83 18.47 10.78
C ARG A 214 21.04 17.13 11.49
N ARG A 215 20.59 17.01 12.75
CA ARG A 215 20.75 15.80 13.57
C ARG A 215 19.76 14.69 13.23
N PHE A 216 18.49 15.03 13.03
CA PHE A 216 17.39 14.05 13.00
C PHE A 216 16.83 13.78 11.60
N ALA A 217 16.93 14.75 10.67
CA ALA A 217 16.44 14.58 9.30
C ALA A 217 17.27 13.53 8.54
N ASP A 218 16.76 13.11 7.38
CA ASP A 218 17.41 12.15 6.49
C ASP A 218 18.86 12.52 6.11
N GLY A 219 19.16 13.81 6.05
CA GLY A 219 20.50 14.32 5.77
C GLY A 219 20.76 14.58 4.29
N ARG A 220 19.93 14.07 3.37
CA ARG A 220 19.93 14.50 1.96
C ARG A 220 19.14 15.80 1.79
N HIS A 221 19.65 16.88 2.37
CA HIS A 221 18.95 18.17 2.49
C HIS A 221 18.94 19.04 1.21
N GLU A 222 19.55 18.59 0.11
CA GLU A 222 19.56 19.30 -1.19
C GLU A 222 19.96 20.79 -1.12
N GLY A 223 20.92 21.13 -0.25
CA GLY A 223 21.36 22.51 -0.05
C GLY A 223 20.50 23.37 0.88
N LEU A 224 19.43 22.83 1.50
CA LEU A 224 18.59 23.57 2.45
C LEU A 224 19.38 24.10 3.67
N LEU A 225 20.39 23.35 4.11
CA LEU A 225 21.29 23.77 5.19
C LEU A 225 22.33 24.80 4.74
N ASP A 226 22.38 25.18 3.47
CA ASP A 226 23.42 26.05 2.88
C ASP A 226 22.87 27.40 2.40
N ILE A 227 21.56 27.63 2.51
CA ILE A 227 20.92 28.92 2.23
C ILE A 227 20.89 29.81 3.47
N ASP A 228 20.70 31.11 3.26
CA ASP A 228 20.47 32.09 4.31
C ASP A 228 19.16 31.79 5.04
N GLU A 229 19.21 31.73 6.37
CA GLU A 229 18.07 31.35 7.18
C GLU A 229 17.04 32.46 7.34
N ASP A 230 17.45 33.71 7.19
CA ASP A 230 16.57 34.86 7.37
C ASP A 230 16.01 35.37 6.02
N SER A 231 16.50 34.85 4.90
CA SER A 231 16.07 35.25 3.55
C SER A 231 14.87 34.45 3.07
N THR A 232 13.72 35.12 2.96
CA THR A 232 12.51 34.56 2.33
C THR A 232 12.69 34.37 0.83
N ASP A 233 13.50 35.21 0.19
CA ASP A 233 13.75 35.15 -1.26
C ASP A 233 14.62 33.94 -1.61
N GLU A 234 15.69 33.68 -0.82
CA GLU A 234 16.52 32.49 -1.03
C GLU A 234 15.72 31.20 -0.81
N PHE A 235 14.87 31.15 0.21
CA PHE A 235 14.02 30.00 0.45
C PHE A 235 13.01 29.80 -0.71
N GLY A 236 12.39 30.87 -1.18
CA GLY A 236 11.48 30.84 -2.33
C GLY A 236 12.15 30.35 -3.61
N ASP A 237 13.35 30.87 -3.93
CA ASP A 237 14.14 30.42 -5.07
C ASP A 237 14.61 28.97 -4.91
N TRP A 238 14.89 28.52 -3.68
CA TRP A 238 15.25 27.13 -3.42
C TRP A 238 14.07 26.18 -3.64
N ILE A 239 12.87 26.54 -3.17
CA ILE A 239 11.62 25.80 -3.43
C ILE A 239 11.35 25.71 -4.93
N ASP A 240 11.51 26.84 -5.65
CA ASP A 240 11.22 26.94 -7.07
C ASP A 240 12.31 26.30 -7.96
N GLY A 241 13.38 25.74 -7.39
CA GLY A 241 14.45 25.10 -8.17
C GLY A 241 15.47 26.07 -8.79
N LYS A 242 15.43 27.35 -8.45
CA LYS A 242 16.25 28.43 -9.04
C LYS A 242 17.54 28.69 -8.27
N HIS A 243 17.57 28.38 -6.98
CA HIS A 243 18.73 28.69 -6.13
C HIS A 243 19.95 27.81 -6.47
N PRO A 244 21.18 28.35 -6.56
CA PRO A 244 22.38 27.59 -6.96
C PRO A 244 22.77 26.45 -6.00
N LYS A 245 22.31 26.50 -4.74
CA LYS A 245 22.52 25.42 -3.76
C LYS A 245 21.54 24.26 -3.92
N ARG A 246 20.42 24.48 -4.62
CA ARG A 246 19.39 23.47 -4.82
C ARG A 246 19.94 22.35 -5.72
N SER A 247 19.76 21.11 -5.27
CA SER A 247 20.06 19.90 -6.05
C SER A 247 18.81 19.01 -6.15
N VAL A 248 18.93 17.90 -6.89
CA VAL A 248 17.85 16.94 -7.13
C VAL A 248 18.22 15.55 -6.59
N GLY A 249 17.21 14.80 -6.15
CA GLY A 249 17.35 13.40 -5.71
C GLY A 249 17.58 13.20 -4.21
N GLY A 250 17.51 14.26 -3.41
CA GLY A 250 17.50 14.20 -1.95
C GLY A 250 16.09 14.27 -1.35
N HIS A 251 16.01 14.19 -0.02
CA HIS A 251 14.78 14.13 0.76
C HIS A 251 14.76 15.24 1.82
N PRO A 252 14.73 16.53 1.43
CA PRO A 252 14.86 17.63 2.37
C PRO A 252 13.68 17.71 3.35
N TRP A 253 12.54 17.13 3.01
CA TRP A 253 11.32 17.14 3.82
C TRP A 253 11.26 15.99 4.84
N GLU A 254 12.09 14.96 4.69
CA GLU A 254 12.12 13.79 5.56
C GLU A 254 12.77 14.15 6.91
N ILE A 255 11.96 14.72 7.80
CA ILE A 255 12.40 15.18 9.12
C ILE A 255 12.60 14.01 10.08
N LYS A 256 11.89 12.88 9.90
CA LYS A 256 12.19 11.62 10.62
C LYS A 256 12.53 10.53 9.64
N ARG A 257 13.75 10.02 9.76
CA ARG A 257 14.27 8.91 8.95
C ARG A 257 13.36 7.69 9.02
N GLY A 258 13.11 7.09 7.88
CA GLY A 258 12.41 5.82 7.80
C GLY A 258 12.66 5.09 6.48
N GLY A 259 12.13 3.88 6.36
CA GLY A 259 11.96 3.27 5.05
C GLY A 259 10.93 4.06 4.23
N ASN A 260 10.76 3.70 2.96
CA ASN A 260 9.83 4.37 2.03
C ASN A 260 8.35 4.44 2.50
N THR A 261 7.98 3.77 3.59
CA THR A 261 6.63 3.81 4.15
C THR A 261 6.58 4.24 5.61
N THR A 262 7.71 4.51 6.27
CA THR A 262 7.77 4.77 7.73
C THR A 262 8.44 6.11 8.08
N HIS A 263 8.89 6.87 7.08
CA HIS A 263 9.37 8.23 7.31
C HIS A 263 8.21 9.17 7.67
N ILE A 264 8.55 10.31 8.26
CA ILE A 264 7.64 11.45 8.43
C ILE A 264 8.23 12.63 7.68
N ASP A 265 7.47 13.16 6.74
CA ASP A 265 7.84 14.38 6.03
C ASP A 265 7.13 15.58 6.63
N LEU A 266 7.85 16.70 6.74
CA LEU A 266 7.30 18.03 6.86
C LEU A 266 7.55 18.75 5.55
N ALA A 267 6.63 18.58 4.62
CA ALA A 267 6.75 19.06 3.25
C ALA A 267 6.35 20.53 3.14
N VAL A 268 7.09 21.26 2.31
CA VAL A 268 6.72 22.62 1.88
C VAL A 268 6.64 22.66 0.37
N TYR A 269 5.54 23.20 -0.17
CA TYR A 269 5.34 23.33 -1.60
C TYR A 269 4.43 24.51 -1.96
N ARG A 270 4.51 24.97 -3.21
CA ARG A 270 3.56 25.92 -3.79
C ARG A 270 2.22 25.22 -4.03
N PRO A 271 1.08 25.73 -3.51
CA PRO A 271 -0.23 25.17 -3.85
C PRO A 271 -0.46 25.21 -5.38
N PRO A 272 -1.14 24.22 -5.97
CA PRO A 272 -1.41 24.22 -7.41
C PRO A 272 -2.07 25.51 -7.88
N GLY A 273 -1.48 26.16 -8.89
CA GLY A 273 -2.00 27.42 -9.45
C GLY A 273 -1.72 28.67 -8.60
N ARG A 274 -0.94 28.58 -7.52
CA ARG A 274 -0.57 29.70 -6.65
C ARG A 274 0.94 29.76 -6.42
N ASN A 275 1.54 30.90 -6.76
CA ASN A 275 2.96 31.18 -6.53
C ASN A 275 3.19 32.21 -5.42
N ASP A 276 2.11 32.69 -4.78
CA ASP A 276 2.08 33.73 -3.75
C ASP A 276 2.03 33.17 -2.33
N ALA A 277 2.07 31.84 -2.18
CA ALA A 277 1.98 31.16 -0.90
C ALA A 277 2.78 29.86 -0.88
N PHE A 278 3.06 29.40 0.32
CA PHE A 278 3.62 28.09 0.63
C PHE A 278 2.64 27.33 1.49
N ARG A 279 2.41 26.05 1.16
CA ARG A 279 1.69 25.11 2.02
C ARG A 279 2.69 24.31 2.84
N ILE A 280 2.45 24.18 4.12
CA ILE A 280 3.23 23.32 5.03
C ILE A 280 2.35 22.13 5.42
N GLU A 281 2.85 20.91 5.25
CA GLU A 281 2.06 19.70 5.45
C GLU A 281 2.89 18.56 6.05
N LEU A 282 2.37 17.96 7.12
CA LEU A 282 2.90 16.71 7.67
C LEU A 282 2.38 15.51 6.86
N ILE A 283 3.28 14.63 6.44
CA ILE A 283 2.97 13.40 5.71
C ILE A 283 3.53 12.22 6.49
N ALA A 284 2.64 11.36 7.00
CA ALA A 284 3.00 10.19 7.81
C ALA A 284 2.11 8.99 7.45
N PRO A 285 2.48 8.20 6.42
CA PRO A 285 1.62 7.14 5.92
C PRO A 285 1.53 5.92 6.87
N ALA A 286 2.58 5.64 7.65
CA ALA A 286 2.63 4.46 8.54
C ALA A 286 1.72 4.58 9.77
N THR A 287 0.97 3.50 10.05
CA THR A 287 0.23 3.33 11.32
C THR A 287 1.10 3.55 12.55
N GLY A 288 2.25 2.87 12.61
CA GLY A 288 3.14 2.93 13.77
C GLY A 288 3.84 4.27 13.99
N ARG A 289 3.66 5.25 13.09
CA ARG A 289 4.23 6.60 13.20
C ARG A 289 3.16 7.68 13.30
N LEU A 290 1.87 7.31 13.23
CA LEU A 290 0.80 8.29 13.14
C LEU A 290 0.59 9.04 14.45
N ALA A 291 0.69 8.37 15.59
CA ALA A 291 0.60 9.04 16.90
C ALA A 291 1.67 10.14 17.03
N GLU A 292 2.89 9.85 16.57
CA GLU A 292 3.98 10.81 16.53
C GLU A 292 3.67 12.02 15.64
N ALA A 293 3.23 11.79 14.40
CA ALA A 293 2.87 12.86 13.48
C ALA A 293 1.70 13.72 14.00
N VAL A 294 0.73 13.12 14.68
CA VAL A 294 -0.37 13.87 15.30
C VAL A 294 0.14 14.75 16.45
N ARG A 295 1.05 14.26 17.30
CA ARG A 295 1.69 15.09 18.34
C ARG A 295 2.44 16.28 17.73
N MET A 296 3.17 16.06 16.63
CA MET A 296 3.85 17.13 15.89
C MET A 296 2.86 18.18 15.38
N ALA A 297 1.78 17.74 14.72
CA ALA A 297 0.77 18.64 14.17
C ALA A 297 0.09 19.49 15.27
N LEU A 298 -0.28 18.86 16.39
CA LEU A 298 -0.90 19.54 17.53
C LEU A 298 0.05 20.57 18.18
N ALA A 299 1.33 20.24 18.32
CA ALA A 299 2.32 21.16 18.90
C ALA A 299 2.57 22.38 18.01
N ILE A 300 2.65 22.18 16.68
CA ILE A 300 2.78 23.28 15.72
C ILE A 300 1.53 24.16 15.74
N HIS A 301 0.35 23.55 15.74
CA HIS A 301 -0.92 24.28 15.85
C HIS A 301 -1.02 25.09 17.16
N ALA A 302 -0.64 24.49 18.29
CA ALA A 302 -0.63 25.16 19.60
C ALA A 302 0.33 26.35 19.66
N ALA A 303 1.40 26.33 18.84
CA ALA A 303 2.32 27.44 18.66
C ALA A 303 1.80 28.55 17.73
N GLY A 304 0.55 28.45 17.25
CA GLY A 304 -0.09 29.42 16.36
C GLY A 304 0.41 29.40 14.93
N LEU A 305 1.05 28.31 14.50
CA LEU A 305 1.61 28.17 13.15
C LEU A 305 0.63 27.46 12.19
N PRO A 306 0.49 27.93 10.93
CA PRO A 306 -0.25 27.22 9.90
C PRO A 306 0.35 25.84 9.61
N ILE A 307 -0.47 24.78 9.63
CA ILE A 307 0.00 23.41 9.42
C ILE A 307 -1.11 22.51 8.89
N GLY A 308 -0.83 21.85 7.77
CA GLY A 308 -1.63 20.75 7.25
C GLY A 308 -1.13 19.40 7.77
N ILE A 309 -1.99 18.39 7.62
CA ILE A 309 -1.60 16.97 7.68
C ILE A 309 -2.26 16.27 6.50
N ALA A 310 -1.52 15.39 5.83
CA ALA A 310 -2.04 14.64 4.70
C ALA A 310 -3.18 13.72 5.14
N ASP A 311 -4.28 13.74 4.38
CA ASP A 311 -5.51 12.97 4.63
C ASP A 311 -6.04 13.09 6.08
N PRO A 312 -6.45 14.30 6.52
CA PRO A 312 -6.88 14.53 7.90
C PRO A 312 -8.12 13.72 8.27
N GLU A 313 -9.01 13.45 7.32
CA GLU A 313 -10.19 12.58 7.52
C GLU A 313 -9.79 11.11 7.69
N GLY A 314 -8.81 10.62 6.94
CA GLY A 314 -8.23 9.29 7.15
C GLY A 314 -7.60 9.15 8.53
N VAL A 315 -6.83 10.14 8.97
CA VAL A 315 -6.28 10.18 10.34
C VAL A 315 -7.39 10.14 11.39
N ARG A 316 -8.41 11.00 11.26
CA ARG A 316 -9.58 11.00 12.15
C ARG A 316 -10.26 9.64 12.21
N LYS A 317 -10.52 9.01 11.07
CA LYS A 317 -11.16 7.68 11.02
C LYS A 317 -10.36 6.63 11.77
N ARG A 318 -9.03 6.62 11.61
CA ARG A 318 -8.13 5.67 12.30
C ARG A 318 -8.09 5.88 13.80
N LEU A 319 -8.06 7.12 14.28
CA LEU A 319 -8.17 7.43 15.71
C LEU A 319 -9.48 6.88 16.29
N LEU A 320 -10.58 7.06 15.55
CA LEU A 320 -11.94 6.66 15.96
C LEU A 320 -12.31 5.19 15.63
N ALA A 321 -11.43 4.41 15.00
CA ALA A 321 -11.72 3.07 14.47
C ALA A 321 -12.89 3.02 13.46
N GLN A 322 -13.12 4.13 12.75
CA GLN A 322 -14.15 4.26 11.71
C GLN A 322 -13.64 3.85 10.32
N ASP A 323 -12.37 3.48 10.22
CA ASP A 323 -11.75 2.88 9.05
C ASP A 323 -11.95 1.35 8.99
N THR A 324 -11.39 0.72 7.96
CA THR A 324 -11.39 -0.74 7.82
C THR A 324 -9.97 -1.29 7.75
N ILE A 325 -9.82 -2.52 8.22
CA ILE A 325 -8.59 -3.30 8.07
C ILE A 325 -8.75 -4.20 6.85
N GLY A 326 -7.77 -4.15 5.95
CA GLY A 326 -7.72 -5.08 4.82
C GLY A 326 -7.24 -6.45 5.27
N ILE A 327 -8.00 -7.49 4.94
CA ILE A 327 -7.56 -8.87 5.06
C ILE A 327 -6.91 -9.25 3.73
N VAL A 328 -5.63 -9.64 3.78
CA VAL A 328 -4.87 -10.05 2.59
C VAL A 328 -4.46 -11.52 2.67
N PRO A 329 -4.30 -12.20 1.51
CA PRO A 329 -3.82 -13.57 1.44
C PRO A 329 -2.51 -13.78 2.20
N ARG A 330 -2.32 -14.95 2.81
CA ARG A 330 -1.13 -15.29 3.62
C ARG A 330 0.21 -15.17 2.88
N GLN A 331 0.18 -15.26 1.55
CA GLN A 331 1.37 -15.19 0.69
C GLN A 331 1.70 -13.76 0.26
N GLU A 332 0.78 -12.81 0.44
CA GLU A 332 1.02 -11.40 0.12
C GLU A 332 1.92 -10.78 1.19
N THR A 333 2.76 -9.82 0.84
CA THR A 333 3.50 -9.04 1.84
C THR A 333 2.59 -7.98 2.44
N LEU A 334 2.60 -7.82 3.77
CA LEU A 334 1.90 -6.70 4.42
C LEU A 334 2.49 -5.34 3.99
N HIS A 335 3.74 -5.31 3.51
CA HIS A 335 4.37 -4.07 3.06
C HIS A 335 3.63 -3.48 1.86
N ARG A 336 2.99 -2.32 2.06
CA ARG A 336 2.19 -1.59 1.04
C ARG A 336 0.94 -2.30 0.55
N ALA A 337 0.56 -3.46 1.10
CA ALA A 337 -0.63 -4.19 0.66
C ALA A 337 -1.92 -3.36 0.78
N ALA A 338 -1.98 -2.40 1.72
CA ALA A 338 -3.09 -1.44 1.83
C ALA A 338 -3.30 -0.62 0.54
N GLN A 339 -2.23 -0.32 -0.23
CA GLN A 339 -2.31 0.44 -1.48
C GLN A 339 -3.05 -0.31 -2.59
N GLY A 340 -3.18 -1.64 -2.47
CA GLY A 340 -3.93 -2.44 -3.42
C GLY A 340 -5.44 -2.43 -3.18
N PHE A 341 -5.94 -1.72 -2.16
CA PHE A 341 -7.36 -1.50 -1.93
C PHE A 341 -7.80 -0.15 -2.50
N ASP A 342 -9.03 -0.09 -3.00
CA ASP A 342 -9.65 1.15 -3.42
C ASP A 342 -9.77 2.13 -2.24
N ARG A 343 -9.40 3.40 -2.45
CA ARG A 343 -9.39 4.43 -1.39
C ARG A 343 -10.76 4.64 -0.74
N SER A 344 -11.86 4.43 -1.47
CA SER A 344 -13.22 4.54 -0.95
C SER A 344 -13.53 3.50 0.14
N ARG A 345 -12.78 2.40 0.19
CA ARG A 345 -12.93 1.36 1.23
C ARG A 345 -12.31 1.77 2.56
N GLY A 346 -11.53 2.85 2.61
CA GLY A 346 -10.92 3.36 3.83
C GLY A 346 -9.98 2.36 4.51
N VAL A 347 -9.18 1.65 3.71
CA VAL A 347 -8.18 0.69 4.19
C VAL A 347 -6.84 1.40 4.35
N TYR A 348 -6.37 1.55 5.59
CA TYR A 348 -5.08 2.16 5.90
C TYR A 348 -4.07 1.18 6.46
N ASP A 349 -4.54 0.02 6.91
CA ASP A 349 -3.70 -1.05 7.43
C ASP A 349 -4.24 -2.42 7.01
N VAL A 350 -3.36 -3.40 7.02
CA VAL A 350 -3.64 -4.74 6.52
C VAL A 350 -3.10 -5.79 7.47
N MET A 351 -3.75 -6.95 7.46
CA MET A 351 -3.27 -8.14 8.17
C MET A 351 -3.63 -9.40 7.40
N HIS A 352 -2.98 -10.50 7.74
CA HIS A 352 -3.42 -11.79 7.27
C HIS A 352 -4.66 -12.23 8.03
N TYR A 353 -5.51 -13.02 7.37
CA TYR A 353 -6.60 -13.71 8.06
C TYR A 353 -6.08 -14.56 9.23
N SER A 354 -4.82 -15.01 9.14
CA SER A 354 -4.20 -15.78 10.21
C SER A 354 -4.02 -15.02 11.52
N ASP A 355 -3.83 -13.71 11.42
CA ASP A 355 -3.44 -12.84 12.55
C ASP A 355 -4.60 -12.59 13.50
N LEU A 356 -5.83 -12.83 13.03
CA LEU A 356 -7.03 -12.89 13.89
C LEU A 356 -6.96 -14.01 14.94
N GLY A 357 -6.06 -14.99 14.78
CA GLY A 357 -5.79 -16.03 15.78
C GLY A 357 -7.04 -16.77 16.25
N ARG A 358 -7.21 -16.86 17.58
CA ARG A 358 -8.38 -17.50 18.20
C ARG A 358 -9.71 -16.79 17.95
N TYR A 359 -9.68 -15.54 17.45
CA TYR A 359 -10.86 -14.71 17.24
C TYR A 359 -11.48 -14.88 15.84
N ARG A 360 -10.83 -15.62 14.94
CA ARG A 360 -11.31 -15.87 13.57
C ARG A 360 -12.79 -16.22 13.54
N ARG A 361 -13.22 -17.26 14.25
CA ARG A 361 -14.62 -17.72 14.25
C ARG A 361 -15.64 -16.63 14.59
N ARG A 362 -15.28 -15.68 15.47
CA ARG A 362 -16.16 -14.55 15.85
C ARG A 362 -16.15 -13.45 14.80
N LEU A 363 -15.02 -13.20 14.15
CA LEU A 363 -14.83 -12.08 13.23
C LEU A 363 -15.15 -12.41 11.77
N THR A 364 -15.00 -13.67 11.33
CA THR A 364 -15.26 -14.10 9.96
C THR A 364 -16.62 -13.67 9.41
N PRO A 365 -17.74 -13.75 10.17
CA PRO A 365 -19.05 -13.31 9.67
C PRO A 365 -19.12 -11.81 9.34
N PHE A 366 -18.20 -11.00 9.85
CA PHE A 366 -18.13 -9.55 9.63
C PHE A 366 -17.10 -9.16 8.56
N ILE A 367 -16.40 -10.13 7.97
CA ILE A 367 -15.48 -9.87 6.86
C ILE A 367 -16.30 -9.77 5.57
N ALA A 368 -16.23 -8.62 4.92
CA ALA A 368 -16.71 -8.48 3.55
C ALA A 368 -15.62 -8.93 2.59
N TRP A 369 -15.72 -10.17 2.13
CA TRP A 369 -14.78 -10.78 1.19
C TRP A 369 -14.94 -10.20 -0.21
N ASP A 370 -13.81 -9.99 -0.88
CA ASP A 370 -13.80 -9.65 -2.30
C ASP A 370 -14.34 -10.85 -3.11
N PRO A 371 -15.05 -10.60 -4.22
CA PRO A 371 -15.53 -11.68 -5.07
C PRO A 371 -14.34 -12.48 -5.61
N LEU A 372 -14.52 -13.80 -5.65
CA LEU A 372 -13.56 -14.68 -6.33
C LEU A 372 -13.82 -14.66 -7.84
N PRO A 373 -12.77 -14.79 -8.66
CA PRO A 373 -12.91 -14.86 -10.10
C PRO A 373 -13.81 -16.03 -10.51
N LEU A 374 -14.67 -15.78 -11.49
CA LEU A 374 -15.56 -16.78 -12.07
C LEU A 374 -15.07 -17.15 -13.46
N LEU A 375 -14.93 -18.44 -13.73
CA LEU A 375 -14.57 -18.91 -15.04
C LEU A 375 -15.83 -19.29 -15.82
N VAL A 376 -16.16 -18.52 -16.86
CA VAL A 376 -17.38 -18.68 -17.65
C VAL A 376 -17.02 -19.07 -19.10
N PRO A 377 -17.57 -20.16 -19.66
CA PRO A 377 -17.38 -20.47 -21.08
C PRO A 377 -17.90 -19.34 -21.97
N LYS A 378 -17.19 -19.03 -23.08
CA LYS A 378 -17.72 -18.12 -24.09
C LYS A 378 -19.03 -18.67 -24.64
N PRO A 379 -19.99 -17.81 -25.01
CA PRO A 379 -21.17 -18.27 -25.72
C PRO A 379 -20.73 -19.00 -26.98
N SER A 380 -21.26 -20.21 -27.20
CA SER A 380 -21.16 -20.85 -28.51
C SER A 380 -21.79 -19.87 -29.51
N HIS A 381 -21.02 -19.36 -30.47
CA HIS A 381 -21.63 -18.73 -31.63
C HIS A 381 -22.45 -19.82 -32.33
N THR A 382 -23.77 -19.79 -32.12
CA THR A 382 -24.74 -20.63 -32.84
C THR A 382 -24.75 -20.26 -34.32
#